data_AF-A0A439V662-F1
#
_entry.id   AF-A0A439V662-F1
#
_cell.length_a   1.000
_cell.length_b   1.000
_cell.length_c   1.000
_cell.angle_alpha   90.00
_cell.angle_beta   90.00
_cell.angle_gamma   90.00
#
_symmetry.space_group_name_H-M   'P 1'
#
loop_
_entity.id
_entity.type
_entity.pdbx_description
1 polymer ?
#
loop_
_entity_poly.entity_id
_entity_poly.type
_entity_poly.pdbx_seq_one_letter_code
_entity_poly.pdbx_strand_id
1 'polypeptide(L)'
;VIKAMAMALKAVPDANASWTESAMVKHKHADVGVAVSIPGGLITPIIRHADEKTLSTISNEMKDLASRARSRRLKPEEYQGGTTAVSNLGM
;
A
#
# COMPACT_ATOMS: atom_id res chain seq x y z
N VAL A 1 -0.87 8.48 -8.31
CA VAL A 1 -1.31 8.50 -6.89
C VAL A 1 -0.35 7.74 -6.00
N ILE A 2 -0.23 6.40 -6.11
CA ILE A 2 0.63 5.57 -5.25
C ILE A 2 2.05 6.15 -5.09
N LYS A 3 2.76 6.39 -6.21
CA LYS A 3 4.12 6.96 -6.17
C LYS A 3 4.18 8.34 -5.52
N ALA A 4 3.22 9.20 -5.80
CA ALA A 4 3.18 10.55 -5.24
C ALA A 4 2.97 10.50 -3.71
N MET A 5 2.05 9.65 -3.24
CA MET A 5 1.85 9.40 -1.80
C MET A 5 3.13 8.90 -1.14
N ALA A 6 3.80 7.92 -1.76
CA ALA A 6 5.06 7.39 -1.27
C ALA A 6 6.16 8.46 -1.18
N MET A 7 6.32 9.30 -2.20
CA MET A 7 7.29 10.40 -2.19
C MET A 7 6.95 11.47 -1.15
N ALA A 8 5.66 11.78 -0.96
CA ALA A 8 5.21 12.72 0.07
C ALA A 8 5.55 12.21 1.47
N LEU A 9 5.35 10.91 1.73
CA LEU A 9 5.72 10.26 2.99
C LEU A 9 7.24 10.24 3.23
N LYS A 10 8.06 10.24 2.17
CA LYS A 10 9.52 10.43 2.30
C LYS A 10 9.89 11.87 2.62
N ALA A 11 9.18 12.83 2.04
CA ALA A 11 9.39 14.25 2.30
C ALA A 11 8.91 14.68 3.69
N VAL A 12 7.89 14.01 4.23
CA VAL A 12 7.32 14.25 5.56
C VAL A 12 7.29 12.94 6.37
N PRO A 13 8.44 12.51 6.94
CA PRO A 13 8.54 11.21 7.62
C PRO A 13 7.63 11.04 8.83
N ASP A 14 7.22 12.12 9.47
CA ASP A 14 6.30 12.10 10.62
C ASP A 14 4.90 11.61 10.22
N ALA A 15 4.53 11.74 8.95
CA ALA A 15 3.30 11.16 8.40
C ALA A 15 3.45 9.68 8.03
N ASN A 16 4.67 9.15 7.97
CA ASN A 16 4.96 7.74 7.69
C ASN A 16 5.31 6.99 8.98
N ALA A 17 4.42 7.07 9.97
CA ALA A 17 4.63 6.50 11.29
C ALA A 17 3.43 5.67 11.75
N SER A 18 3.70 4.70 12.62
CA SER A 18 2.68 3.94 13.35
C SER A 18 2.85 4.14 14.86
N TRP A 19 1.78 3.90 15.60
CA TRP A 19 1.80 3.92 17.05
C TRP A 19 1.77 2.49 17.59
N THR A 20 2.72 2.15 18.44
CA THR A 20 2.71 0.90 19.20
C THR A 20 2.38 1.20 20.67
N GLU A 21 2.23 0.17 21.50
CA GLU A 21 2.02 0.35 22.94
C GLU A 21 3.17 1.11 23.62
N SER A 22 4.38 1.01 23.08
CA SER A 22 5.59 1.57 23.68
C SER A 22 6.03 2.89 23.08
N ALA A 23 5.88 3.08 21.76
CA ALA A 23 6.44 4.24 21.08
C ALA A 23 5.82 4.48 19.70
N MET A 24 6.06 5.68 19.18
CA MET A 24 5.90 5.96 17.75
C MET A 24 7.03 5.30 16.96
N VAL A 25 6.68 4.54 15.92
CA VAL A 25 7.62 3.93 14.98
C VAL A 25 7.56 4.69 13.67
N LYS A 26 8.64 5.35 13.29
CA LYS A 26 8.79 5.98 11.97
C LYS A 26 9.33 4.96 10.96
N HIS A 27 8.67 4.84 9.82
CA HIS A 27 9.02 3.85 8.80
C HIS A 27 9.98 4.45 7.75
N LYS A 28 11.04 3.70 7.41
CA LYS A 28 12.05 4.11 6.43
C LYS A 28 11.53 4.13 4.99
N HIS A 29 10.68 3.16 4.67
CA HIS A 29 10.07 2.98 3.35
C HIS A 29 8.57 3.27 3.42
N ALA A 30 8.00 3.66 2.28
CA ALA A 30 6.58 3.91 2.16
C ALA A 30 5.91 2.69 1.52
N ASP A 31 5.23 1.90 2.36
CA ASP A 31 4.43 0.76 1.91
C ASP A 31 2.98 1.21 1.75
N VAL A 32 2.53 1.25 0.50
CA VAL A 32 1.22 1.82 0.16
C VAL A 32 0.21 0.71 -0.07
N GLY A 33 -0.71 0.54 0.87
CA GLY A 33 -1.91 -0.25 0.70
C GLY A 33 -2.86 0.39 -0.32
N VAL A 34 -3.46 -0.41 -1.20
CA VAL A 34 -4.45 0.07 -2.16
C VAL A 34 -5.73 -0.71 -1.97
N ALA A 35 -6.81 -0.01 -1.63
CA ALA A 35 -8.12 -0.61 -1.44
C ALA A 35 -8.63 -1.22 -2.76
N VAL A 36 -8.86 -2.53 -2.78
CA VAL A 36 -9.42 -3.27 -3.92
C VAL A 36 -10.77 -3.86 -3.51
N SER A 37 -11.83 -3.44 -4.19
CA SER A 37 -13.16 -4.03 -4.04
C SER A 37 -13.16 -5.46 -4.59
N ILE A 38 -13.72 -6.38 -3.79
CA ILE A 38 -13.87 -7.80 -4.13
C ILE A 38 -15.31 -8.24 -3.82
N PRO A 39 -15.78 -9.36 -4.40
CA PRO A 39 -17.07 -9.92 -4.02
C PRO A 39 -17.12 -10.21 -2.51
N GLY A 40 -18.04 -9.53 -1.82
CA GLY A 40 -18.24 -9.66 -0.37
C GLY A 40 -17.42 -8.69 0.50
N GLY A 41 -16.71 -7.72 -0.08
CA GLY A 41 -16.06 -6.67 0.72
C GLY A 41 -14.89 -5.97 0.05
N LEU A 42 -13.83 -5.78 0.82
CA LEU A 42 -12.64 -5.03 0.46
C LEU A 42 -11.40 -5.76 0.96
N ILE A 43 -10.33 -5.74 0.17
CA ILE A 43 -9.00 -6.16 0.62
C ILE A 43 -7.97 -5.12 0.18
N THR A 44 -6.90 -4.97 0.97
CA THR A 44 -5.90 -3.92 0.77
C THR A 44 -4.53 -4.53 0.50
N PRO A 45 -4.26 -5.01 -0.73
CA PRO A 45 -2.90 -5.39 -1.11
C PRO A 45 -1.94 -4.21 -0.99
N ILE A 46 -0.67 -4.52 -0.71
CA ILE A 46 0.35 -3.53 -0.38
C ILE A 46 1.43 -3.49 -1.46
N ILE A 47 1.66 -2.31 -2.03
CA ILE A 47 2.86 -2.04 -2.83
C ILE A 47 4.00 -1.71 -1.85
N ARG A 48 4.87 -2.69 -1.60
CA ARG A 48 6.04 -2.52 -0.72
C ARG A 48 7.07 -1.58 -1.35
N HIS A 49 7.70 -0.75 -0.53
CA HIS A 49 8.77 0.19 -0.92
C HIS A 49 8.38 1.01 -2.16
N ALA A 50 7.17 1.54 -2.20
CA ALA A 50 6.66 2.31 -3.33
C ALA A 50 7.49 3.58 -3.60
N ASP A 51 8.23 4.05 -2.59
CA ASP A 51 9.17 5.16 -2.71
C ASP A 51 10.38 4.83 -3.59
N GLU A 52 10.79 3.58 -3.70
CA GLU A 52 11.97 3.16 -4.49
C GLU A 52 11.61 2.71 -5.90
N LYS A 53 10.35 2.34 -6.13
CA LYS A 53 9.90 1.77 -7.40
C LYS A 53 9.60 2.83 -8.45
N THR A 54 9.79 2.45 -9.71
CA THR A 54 9.36 3.25 -10.87
C THR A 54 7.84 3.16 -11.04
N LEU A 55 7.25 4.08 -11.82
CA LEU A 55 5.81 4.06 -12.12
C LEU A 55 5.37 2.77 -12.84
N SER A 56 6.19 2.25 -13.75
CA SER A 56 5.88 1.03 -14.50
C SER A 56 5.89 -0.20 -13.60
N THR A 57 6.88 -0.33 -12.70
CA THR A 57 6.93 -1.39 -11.69
C THR A 57 5.69 -1.37 -10.81
N ILE A 58 5.34 -0.20 -10.26
CA ILE A 58 4.14 -0.03 -9.42
C ILE A 58 2.87 -0.41 -10.21
N SER A 59 2.77 0.01 -11.47
CA SER A 59 1.60 -0.30 -12.32
C SER A 59 1.45 -1.81 -12.53
N ASN A 60 2.54 -2.51 -12.85
CA ASN A 60 2.50 -3.94 -13.11
C ASN A 60 2.19 -4.74 -11.83
N GLU A 61 2.82 -4.40 -10.71
CA GLU A 61 2.52 -5.03 -9.43
C GLU A 61 1.07 -4.79 -8.99
N MET A 62 0.56 -3.57 -9.14
CA MET A 62 -0.82 -3.26 -8.76
C MET A 62 -1.82 -4.04 -9.62
N LYS A 63 -1.55 -4.21 -10.93
CA LYS A 63 -2.40 -5.04 -11.81
C LYS A 63 -2.43 -6.50 -11.36
N ASP A 64 -1.26 -7.07 -11.05
CA ASP A 64 -1.16 -8.44 -10.54
C ASP A 64 -1.87 -8.61 -9.19
N LEU A 65 -1.56 -7.75 -8.22
CA LEU A 65 -2.17 -7.78 -6.89
C LEU A 65 -3.69 -7.59 -6.94
N ALA A 66 -4.20 -6.70 -7.79
CA ALA A 66 -5.64 -6.51 -7.95
C ALA A 66 -6.32 -7.76 -8.57
N SER A 67 -5.68 -8.42 -9.53
CA SER A 67 -6.17 -9.68 -10.11
C SER A 67 -6.20 -10.81 -9.07
N ARG A 68 -5.13 -10.94 -8.29
CA ARG A 68 -5.02 -11.93 -7.22
C ARG A 68 -5.95 -11.63 -6.04
N ALA A 69 -6.19 -10.36 -5.72
CA ALA A 69 -7.20 -9.93 -4.75
C ALA A 69 -8.60 -10.41 -5.14
N ARG A 70 -9.02 -10.12 -6.38
CA ARG A 70 -10.35 -10.52 -6.90
C ARG A 70 -10.54 -12.03 -6.96
N SER A 71 -9.45 -12.77 -7.24
CA SER A 71 -9.47 -14.24 -7.25
C SER A 71 -9.20 -14.88 -5.89
N ARG A 72 -9.06 -14.09 -4.80
CA ARG A 72 -8.77 -14.55 -3.44
C ARG A 72 -7.49 -15.40 -3.33
N ARG A 73 -6.45 -14.99 -4.07
CA ARG A 73 -5.12 -15.65 -4.16
C ARG A 73 -3.98 -14.81 -3.60
N LEU A 74 -4.28 -13.82 -2.76
CA LEU A 74 -3.25 -13.10 -2.02
C LEU A 74 -2.79 -13.94 -0.83
N LYS A 75 -1.50 -13.90 -0.56
CA LYS A 75 -0.92 -14.42 0.68
C LYS A 75 -1.06 -13.36 1.79
N PRO A 76 -1.11 -13.77 3.08
CA PRO A 76 -1.25 -12.85 4.20
C PRO A 76 -0.27 -11.68 4.20
N GLU A 77 1.00 -11.92 3.89
CA GLU A 77 2.06 -10.92 3.84
C GLU A 77 1.85 -9.82 2.79
N GLU A 78 0.98 -10.05 1.81
CA GLU A 78 0.68 -9.12 0.73
C GLU A 78 -0.41 -8.11 1.09
N TYR A 79 -1.17 -8.34 2.17
CA TYR A 79 -2.24 -7.44 2.63
C TYR A 79 -2.20 -7.15 4.14
N GLN A 80 -1.24 -7.70 4.87
CA GLN A 80 -1.01 -7.39 6.28
C GLN A 80 0.19 -6.45 6.48
N GLY A 81 0.00 -5.48 7.37
CA GLY A 81 0.96 -4.40 7.59
C GLY A 81 0.75 -3.25 6.62
N GLY A 82 1.83 -2.77 6.02
CA GLY A 82 1.83 -1.51 5.27
C GLY A 82 1.91 -0.31 6.21
N THR A 83 2.22 0.86 5.67
CA THR A 83 2.40 2.08 6.47
C THR A 83 1.34 3.13 6.17
N THR A 84 0.65 2.99 5.04
CA THR A 84 -0.44 3.88 4.64
C THR A 84 -1.43 3.14 3.74
N ALA A 85 -2.58 3.76 3.46
CA ALA A 85 -3.56 3.24 2.51
C ALA A 85 -4.14 4.35 1.63
N VAL A 86 -4.44 4.00 0.38
CA VAL A 86 -5.19 4.84 -0.57
C VAL A 86 -6.44 4.08 -1.02
N SER A 87 -7.58 4.78 -1.03
CA SER A 87 -8.82 4.31 -1.64
C SER A 87 -9.19 5.22 -2.81
N ASN A 88 -9.60 4.63 -3.94
CA ASN A 88 -10.02 5.35 -5.13
C ASN A 88 -11.45 4.95 -5.51
N LEU A 89 -12.36 5.93 -5.48
CA LEU A 89 -13.77 5.76 -5.85
C LEU A 89 -14.13 6.33 -7.22
N GLY A 90 -13.19 6.97 -7.93
CA GLY A 90 -13.43 7.63 -9.21
C GLY A 90 -13.46 6.69 -10.42
N MET A 91 -13.97 5.47 -10.26
CA MET A 91 -14.10 4.49 -11.34
C MET A 91 -15.24 4.83 -12.29
#